data_AF-A0A3C0DKE9-F1
#
_entry.id   AF-A0A3C0DKE9-F1
#
_cell.length_a   1.000
_cell.length_b   1.000
_cell.length_c   1.000
_cell.angle_alpha   90.00
_cell.angle_beta   90.00
_cell.angle_gamma   90.00
#
_symmetry.space_group_name_H-M   'P 1'
#
loop_
_entity.id
_entity.type
_entity.pdbx_description
1 polymer ?
#
loop_
_entity_poly.entity_id
_entity_poly.type
_entity_poly.pdbx_seq_one_letter_code
_entity_poly.pdbx_strand_id
1 'polypeptide(L)'
;DGDYADIALLLQTDFMTPLGPLVLGRVRRAGKIEIIGGNRFQTAQAAIELLQQNGASLTLVDGAANRVFLAAPALVEAVVLATGAAVHPSLDKVLDETAFALEVWKLPQTESAAVLKAVAADAAAVAAAEASAGTIAAGIASSGGPKTPVIFTEDWDLEEADVPTVLGHEGTLAARVGTHAKALVLPGALTDELLERLSAVRRRKLGGFEIVVQDPTRVLASAVGLHRFQRRGGKVSVLKPVHMAAVTLNPYSPYWPGFDAQEFLERAAERFAPLPVYDVVLGRKG
;
A
#
# COMPACT_ATOMS: atom_id res chain seq x y z
N ASP A 1 23.55 22.82 21.89
CA ASP A 1 22.13 22.42 21.89
C ASP A 1 21.48 22.87 20.59
N GLY A 2 20.94 21.91 19.81
CA GLY A 2 20.48 22.18 18.45
C GLY A 2 19.19 22.99 18.42
N ASP A 3 19.16 24.03 17.60
CA ASP A 3 17.99 24.90 17.41
C ASP A 3 16.75 24.09 16.96
N TYR A 4 15.78 23.93 17.86
CA TYR A 4 14.45 23.41 17.54
C TYR A 4 13.65 24.45 16.75
N ALA A 5 12.72 23.98 15.91
CA ALA A 5 11.84 24.85 15.15
C ALA A 5 10.90 25.65 16.07
N ASP A 6 10.64 26.90 15.73
CA ASP A 6 9.53 27.67 16.32
C ASP A 6 8.27 27.42 15.50
N ILE A 7 7.19 26.99 16.17
CA ILE A 7 5.95 26.53 15.53
C ILE A 7 4.77 27.31 16.09
N ALA A 8 4.09 28.05 15.23
CA ALA A 8 2.81 28.65 15.58
C ALA A 8 1.68 27.63 15.38
N LEU A 9 0.91 27.37 16.43
CA LEU A 9 -0.32 26.58 16.33
C LEU A 9 -1.35 27.33 15.48
N LEU A 10 -1.85 26.67 14.44
CA LEU A 10 -2.94 27.19 13.59
C LEU A 10 -4.29 26.59 13.98
N LEU A 11 -4.32 25.29 14.22
CA LEU A 11 -5.53 24.55 14.57
C LEU A 11 -5.19 23.36 15.46
N GLN A 12 -6.00 23.14 16.48
CA GLN A 12 -6.05 21.88 17.21
C GLN A 12 -7.23 21.07 16.69
N THR A 13 -7.01 19.81 16.34
CA THR A 13 -8.05 18.91 15.82
C THR A 13 -8.63 18.05 16.93
N ASP A 14 -9.79 17.43 16.66
CA ASP A 14 -10.40 16.43 17.56
C ASP A 14 -9.78 15.03 17.41
N PHE A 15 -8.82 14.86 16.49
CA PHE A 15 -8.13 13.57 16.31
C PHE A 15 -7.10 13.37 17.41
N MET A 16 -7.41 12.46 18.33
CA MET A 16 -6.54 12.14 19.46
C MET A 16 -5.49 11.09 19.10
N THR A 17 -4.26 11.33 19.56
CA THR A 17 -3.18 10.34 19.65
C THR A 17 -2.88 10.04 21.13
N PRO A 18 -2.09 9.00 21.45
CA PRO A 18 -1.63 8.77 22.83
C PRO A 18 -0.88 9.95 23.46
N LEU A 19 -0.35 10.87 22.65
CA LEU A 19 0.42 12.03 23.11
C LEU A 19 -0.38 13.34 23.07
N GLY A 20 -1.68 13.27 22.77
CA GLY A 20 -2.57 14.42 22.68
C GLY A 20 -3.21 14.61 21.31
N PRO A 21 -4.00 15.68 21.14
CA PRO A 21 -4.65 16.00 19.88
C PRO A 21 -3.63 16.29 18.79
N LEU A 22 -3.93 15.87 17.55
CA LEU A 22 -3.18 16.32 16.40
C LEU A 22 -3.39 17.81 16.19
N VAL A 23 -2.30 18.48 15.82
CA VAL A 23 -2.26 19.91 15.61
C VAL A 23 -1.77 20.23 14.20
N LEU A 24 -2.35 21.28 13.62
CA LEU A 24 -1.80 21.95 12.45
C LEU A 24 -0.88 23.07 12.94
N GLY A 25 0.42 22.89 12.76
CA GLY A 25 1.44 23.88 13.09
C GLY A 25 2.04 24.54 11.85
N ARG A 26 2.37 25.82 11.94
CA ARG A 26 3.16 26.55 10.93
C ARG A 26 4.52 26.89 11.50
N VAL A 27 5.57 26.40 10.84
CA VAL A 27 6.95 26.77 11.19
C VAL A 27 7.16 28.27 10.94
N ARG A 28 7.53 29.01 12.00
CA ARG A 28 7.89 30.43 11.98
C ARG A 28 9.39 30.64 11.84
N ARG A 29 10.18 29.77 12.48
CA ARG A 29 11.63 29.72 12.38
C ARG A 29 12.07 28.30 12.13
N ALA A 30 12.92 28.12 11.12
CA ALA A 30 13.48 26.82 10.78
C ALA A 30 14.29 26.25 11.95
N GLY A 31 14.23 24.94 12.12
CA GLY A 31 14.93 24.20 13.16
C GLY A 31 14.50 22.74 13.13
N LYS A 32 15.00 21.94 14.07
CA LYS A 32 14.62 20.53 14.19
C LYS A 32 13.19 20.41 14.72
N ILE A 33 12.43 19.48 14.14
CA ILE A 33 11.09 19.12 14.59
C ILE A 33 10.98 17.59 14.61
N GLU A 34 10.40 17.06 15.68
CA GLU A 34 9.95 15.68 15.74
C GLU A 34 8.45 15.66 15.52
N ILE A 35 8.00 14.86 14.54
CA ILE A 35 6.60 14.79 14.15
C ILE A 35 6.06 13.45 14.65
N ILE A 36 4.90 13.48 15.29
CA ILE A 36 4.21 12.29 15.77
C ILE A 36 2.88 12.20 15.05
N GLY A 37 2.80 11.27 14.11
CA GLY A 37 1.60 11.03 13.31
C GLY A 37 0.59 10.12 14.00
N GLY A 38 -0.67 10.24 13.57
CA GLY A 38 -1.71 9.27 13.90
C GLY A 38 -1.42 7.87 13.31
N ASN A 39 -2.15 6.87 13.80
CA ASN A 39 -2.02 5.48 13.36
C ASN A 39 -3.26 4.95 12.61
N ARG A 40 -4.15 5.84 12.15
CA ARG A 40 -5.39 5.49 11.46
C ARG A 40 -5.46 6.15 10.10
N PHE A 41 -6.07 5.45 9.15
CA PHE A 41 -6.29 5.94 7.79
C PHE A 41 -7.08 7.25 7.77
N GLN A 42 -8.19 7.32 8.50
CA GLN A 42 -9.07 8.51 8.54
C GLN A 42 -8.34 9.73 9.10
N THR A 43 -7.49 9.51 10.09
CA THR A 43 -6.69 10.58 10.69
C THR A 43 -5.65 11.13 9.69
N ALA A 44 -5.03 10.26 8.89
CA ALA A 44 -4.13 10.69 7.83
C ALA A 44 -4.87 11.47 6.74
N GLN A 45 -6.04 10.97 6.31
CA GLN A 45 -6.88 11.64 5.32
C GLN A 45 -7.25 13.06 5.76
N ALA A 46 -7.79 13.21 6.97
CA ALA A 46 -8.15 14.52 7.50
C ALA A 46 -6.94 15.45 7.66
N ALA A 47 -5.77 14.92 8.05
CA ALA A 47 -4.54 15.72 8.12
C ALA A 47 -4.09 16.24 6.75
N ILE A 48 -4.17 15.40 5.70
CA ILE A 48 -3.86 15.79 4.32
C ILE A 48 -4.82 16.88 3.85
N GLU A 49 -6.13 16.70 4.05
CA GLU A 49 -7.16 17.67 3.68
C GLU A 49 -6.96 19.02 4.41
N LEU A 50 -6.63 18.98 5.71
CA LEU A 50 -6.34 20.18 6.49
C LEU A 50 -5.10 20.93 5.97
N LEU A 51 -4.03 20.21 5.60
CA LEU A 51 -2.85 20.83 5.00
C LEU A 51 -3.19 21.52 3.67
N GLN A 52 -3.96 20.84 2.81
CA GLN A 52 -4.38 21.36 1.50
C GLN A 52 -5.29 22.59 1.64
N GLN A 53 -6.29 22.54 2.52
CA GLN A 53 -7.17 23.68 2.82
C GLN A 53 -6.42 24.89 3.37
N ASN A 54 -5.25 24.67 3.97
CA ASN A 54 -4.37 25.71 4.49
C ASN A 54 -3.23 26.12 3.52
N GLY A 55 -3.38 25.77 2.23
CA GLY A 55 -2.52 26.26 1.15
C GLY A 55 -1.27 25.43 0.87
N ALA A 56 -1.18 24.20 1.40
CA ALA A 56 -0.09 23.31 1.03
C ALA A 56 -0.23 22.89 -0.45
N SER A 57 0.78 23.20 -1.26
CA SER A 57 0.88 22.75 -2.66
C SER A 57 1.48 21.36 -2.81
N LEU A 58 2.17 20.88 -1.77
CA LEU A 58 2.77 19.56 -1.68
C LEU A 58 2.59 19.06 -0.25
N THR A 59 2.04 17.86 -0.11
CA THR A 59 1.93 17.15 1.17
C THR A 59 2.81 15.92 1.12
N LEU A 60 3.77 15.83 2.04
CA LEU A 60 4.59 14.63 2.23
C LEU A 60 4.00 13.80 3.37
N VAL A 61 3.72 12.53 3.07
CA VAL A 61 3.18 11.58 4.04
C VAL A 61 4.29 10.60 4.40
N ASP A 62 4.67 10.55 5.68
CA ASP A 62 5.66 9.58 6.16
C ASP A 62 5.03 8.18 6.29
N GLY A 63 5.19 7.39 5.23
CA GLY A 63 4.79 5.99 5.17
C GLY A 63 5.91 5.06 5.63
N ALA A 64 6.16 4.98 6.94
CA ALA A 64 7.10 3.99 7.49
C ALA A 64 6.75 2.55 7.07
N ALA A 65 7.73 1.64 7.07
CA ALA A 65 7.54 0.23 6.65
C ALA A 65 6.38 -0.51 7.38
N ASN A 66 6.08 -0.12 8.63
CA ASN A 66 4.96 -0.69 9.39
C ASN A 66 3.62 0.03 9.18
N ARG A 67 3.58 1.04 8.30
CA ARG A 67 2.43 1.90 8.02
C ARG A 67 2.24 2.13 6.52
N VAL A 68 2.53 1.10 5.72
CA VAL A 68 2.42 1.11 4.26
C VAL A 68 1.02 1.54 3.78
N PHE A 69 -0.04 1.35 4.57
CA PHE A 69 -1.38 1.84 4.27
C PHE A 69 -1.46 3.36 4.04
N LEU A 70 -0.52 4.14 4.58
CA LEU A 70 -0.43 5.59 4.36
C LEU A 70 -0.05 5.95 2.92
N ALA A 71 0.55 5.01 2.20
CA ALA A 71 0.90 5.13 0.79
C ALA A 71 -0.18 4.53 -0.15
N ALA A 72 -1.38 4.27 0.37
CA ALA A 72 -2.50 3.82 -0.46
C ALA A 72 -2.93 4.92 -1.45
N PRO A 73 -3.34 4.57 -2.68
CA PRO A 73 -3.76 5.52 -3.71
C PRO A 73 -5.04 6.31 -3.34
N ALA A 74 -5.71 5.94 -2.26
CA ALA A 74 -6.80 6.73 -1.69
C ALA A 74 -6.33 7.92 -0.84
N LEU A 75 -5.04 7.96 -0.45
CA LEU A 75 -4.43 9.05 0.33
C LEU A 75 -3.38 9.83 -0.47
N VAL A 76 -2.62 9.14 -1.33
CA VAL A 76 -1.49 9.73 -2.05
C VAL A 76 -1.59 9.53 -3.55
N GLU A 77 -1.07 10.49 -4.29
CA GLU A 77 -1.03 10.44 -5.75
C GLU A 77 0.23 9.72 -6.27
N ALA A 78 1.31 9.73 -5.48
CA ALA A 78 2.57 9.13 -5.84
C ALA A 78 3.34 8.65 -4.60
N VAL A 79 4.24 7.68 -4.82
CA VAL A 79 5.07 7.07 -3.78
C VAL A 79 6.55 7.20 -4.15
N VAL A 80 7.36 7.57 -3.16
CA VAL A 80 8.82 7.48 -3.21
C VAL A 80 9.22 6.35 -2.27
N LEU A 81 9.83 5.29 -2.82
CA LEU A 81 10.25 4.13 -2.02
C LEU A 81 11.61 4.43 -1.38
N ALA A 82 11.63 4.60 -0.06
CA ALA A 82 12.88 4.71 0.69
C ALA A 82 13.42 3.33 1.07
N THR A 83 14.67 3.06 0.71
CA THR A 83 15.40 1.83 1.06
C THR A 83 16.83 2.17 1.49
N GLY A 84 17.55 1.24 2.08
CA GLY A 84 18.90 1.51 2.52
C GLY A 84 19.54 0.42 3.34
N ALA A 85 20.73 0.72 3.83
CA ALA A 85 21.50 -0.19 4.64
C ALA A 85 20.78 -0.56 5.94
N ALA A 86 19.81 0.21 6.43
CA ALA A 86 18.99 -0.18 7.58
C ALA A 86 18.12 -1.44 7.37
N VAL A 87 17.89 -1.85 6.11
CA VAL A 87 17.03 -3.00 5.76
C VAL A 87 17.74 -4.34 6.00
N HIS A 88 18.96 -4.51 5.48
CA HIS A 88 19.75 -5.73 5.64
C HIS A 88 21.26 -5.43 5.52
N PRO A 89 22.18 -6.18 6.18
CA PRO A 89 23.65 -5.97 6.08
C PRO A 89 24.28 -6.39 4.74
N SER A 90 23.51 -6.89 3.80
CA SER A 90 23.98 -7.31 2.47
C SER A 90 23.29 -6.45 1.44
N LEU A 91 24.11 -5.74 0.66
CA LEU A 91 23.66 -4.87 -0.42
C LEU A 91 22.79 -5.65 -1.42
N ASP A 92 23.19 -6.87 -1.79
CA ASP A 92 22.42 -7.73 -2.70
C ASP A 92 21.00 -7.99 -2.19
N LYS A 93 20.86 -8.31 -0.89
CA LYS A 93 19.54 -8.55 -0.31
C LYS A 93 18.70 -7.27 -0.25
N VAL A 94 19.30 -6.11 0.04
CA VAL A 94 18.58 -4.83 -0.02
C VAL A 94 18.08 -4.56 -1.44
N LEU A 95 18.90 -4.83 -2.46
CA LEU A 95 18.48 -4.69 -3.86
C LEU A 95 17.38 -5.70 -4.23
N ASP A 96 17.46 -6.95 -3.75
CA ASP A 96 16.44 -7.98 -3.99
C ASP A 96 15.10 -7.64 -3.34
N GLU A 97 15.11 -7.23 -2.07
CA GLU A 97 13.91 -6.81 -1.34
C GLU A 97 13.29 -5.55 -1.96
N THR A 98 14.12 -4.58 -2.36
CA THR A 98 13.66 -3.37 -3.04
C THR A 98 13.07 -3.71 -4.42
N ALA A 99 13.71 -4.60 -5.19
CA ALA A 99 13.18 -5.05 -6.47
C ALA A 99 11.81 -5.72 -6.32
N PHE A 100 11.65 -6.59 -5.32
CA PHE A 100 10.38 -7.23 -5.04
C PHE A 100 9.31 -6.23 -4.58
N ALA A 101 9.66 -5.28 -3.72
CA ALA A 101 8.75 -4.20 -3.35
C ALA A 101 8.29 -3.46 -4.62
N LEU A 102 9.22 -3.03 -5.48
CA LEU A 102 8.87 -2.36 -6.74
C LEU A 102 7.99 -3.21 -7.65
N GLU A 103 8.17 -4.53 -7.69
CA GLU A 103 7.27 -5.44 -8.43
C GLU A 103 5.84 -5.37 -7.91
N VAL A 104 5.66 -5.45 -6.59
CA VAL A 104 4.35 -5.34 -5.92
C VAL A 104 3.71 -3.98 -6.16
N TRP A 105 4.47 -2.90 -5.98
CA TRP A 105 3.98 -1.54 -6.15
C TRP A 105 3.66 -1.17 -7.60
N LYS A 106 4.22 -1.91 -8.57
CA LYS A 106 3.94 -1.77 -10.01
C LYS A 106 2.94 -2.80 -10.53
N LEU A 107 2.23 -3.53 -9.64
CA LEU A 107 1.20 -4.48 -10.07
C LEU A 107 0.17 -3.77 -10.97
N PRO A 108 -0.23 -4.41 -12.09
CA PRO A 108 -1.12 -3.79 -13.05
C PRO A 108 -2.54 -3.69 -12.50
N GLN A 109 -3.30 -2.73 -13.02
CA GLN A 109 -4.74 -2.73 -12.81
C GLN A 109 -5.37 -3.96 -13.46
N THR A 110 -6.42 -4.53 -12.85
CA THR A 110 -7.19 -5.62 -13.49
C THR A 110 -7.81 -5.14 -14.82
N GLU A 111 -7.71 -5.99 -15.85
CA GLU A 111 -8.33 -5.75 -17.16
C GLU A 111 -9.78 -6.25 -17.23
N SER A 112 -10.27 -6.92 -16.19
CA SER A 112 -11.61 -7.51 -16.19
C SER A 112 -12.70 -6.44 -16.03
N ALA A 113 -13.42 -6.17 -17.13
CA ALA A 113 -14.57 -5.28 -17.12
C ALA A 113 -15.68 -5.74 -16.15
N ALA A 114 -15.86 -7.05 -15.95
CA ALA A 114 -16.84 -7.59 -15.02
C ALA A 114 -16.47 -7.25 -13.56
N VAL A 115 -15.19 -7.41 -13.20
CA VAL A 115 -14.66 -7.03 -11.88
C VAL A 115 -14.82 -5.53 -11.66
N LEU A 116 -14.36 -4.72 -12.61
CA LEU A 116 -14.44 -3.25 -12.52
C LEU A 116 -15.90 -2.76 -12.38
N LYS A 117 -16.83 -3.34 -13.13
CA LYS A 117 -18.25 -3.00 -13.06
C LYS A 117 -18.88 -3.38 -11.72
N ALA A 118 -18.58 -4.58 -11.19
CA ALA A 118 -19.11 -5.03 -9.91
C ALA A 118 -18.64 -4.12 -8.76
N VAL A 119 -17.36 -3.78 -8.73
CA VAL A 119 -16.79 -2.87 -7.72
C VAL A 119 -17.37 -1.45 -7.83
N ALA A 120 -17.58 -0.95 -9.05
CA ALA A 120 -18.18 0.38 -9.25
C ALA A 120 -19.65 0.43 -8.79
N ALA A 121 -20.42 -0.63 -9.03
CA ALA A 121 -21.81 -0.73 -8.58
C ALA A 121 -21.91 -0.75 -7.05
N ASP A 122 -21.01 -1.47 -6.38
CA ASP A 122 -20.92 -1.50 -4.92
C ASP A 122 -20.56 -0.12 -4.35
N ALA A 123 -19.56 0.56 -4.92
CA ALA A 123 -19.18 1.91 -4.51
C ALA A 123 -20.31 2.94 -4.68
N ALA A 124 -21.09 2.86 -5.77
CA ALA A 124 -22.24 3.74 -6.00
C ALA A 124 -23.37 3.49 -4.99
N ALA A 125 -23.63 2.22 -4.64
CA ALA A 125 -24.62 1.87 -3.62
C ALA A 125 -24.20 2.38 -2.23
N VAL A 126 -22.90 2.25 -1.89
CA VAL A 126 -22.34 2.79 -0.63
C VAL A 126 -22.48 4.31 -0.58
N ALA A 127 -22.09 5.03 -1.65
CA ALA A 127 -22.22 6.49 -1.70
C ALA A 127 -23.68 6.96 -1.57
N ALA A 128 -24.63 6.25 -2.18
CA ALA A 128 -26.05 6.55 -2.05
C ALA A 128 -26.58 6.33 -0.62
N ALA A 129 -26.13 5.26 0.04
CA ALA A 129 -26.47 4.97 1.44
C ALA A 129 -25.86 6.00 2.42
N GLU A 130 -24.63 6.42 2.18
CA GLU A 130 -23.96 7.45 2.99
C GLU A 130 -24.59 8.84 2.81
N ALA A 131 -25.03 9.17 1.58
CA ALA A 131 -25.75 10.42 1.32
C ALA A 131 -27.12 10.50 2.03
N SER A 132 -27.70 9.34 2.39
CA SER A 132 -28.99 9.25 3.10
C SER A 132 -28.84 9.15 4.62
N ALA A 133 -27.63 8.86 5.14
CA ALA A 133 -27.30 8.96 6.56
C ALA A 133 -26.74 10.36 6.85
N GLY A 134 -27.50 11.21 7.56
CA GLY A 134 -27.18 12.62 7.84
C GLY A 134 -25.71 12.92 8.23
N THR A 135 -25.29 14.13 7.87
CA THR A 135 -23.93 14.68 7.62
C THR A 135 -22.87 14.59 8.74
N ILE A 136 -23.01 13.75 9.76
CA ILE A 136 -22.03 13.64 10.86
C ILE A 136 -21.34 12.27 10.93
N ALA A 137 -21.74 11.32 10.07
CA ALA A 137 -21.04 10.03 9.89
C ALA A 137 -20.30 9.90 8.54
N ALA A 138 -20.25 10.99 7.75
CA ALA A 138 -19.81 10.98 6.34
C ALA A 138 -18.27 10.94 6.13
N GLY A 139 -17.50 10.54 7.14
CA GLY A 139 -16.04 10.41 7.07
C GLY A 139 -15.51 9.01 7.40
N ILE A 140 -16.38 7.99 7.42
CA ILE A 140 -16.02 6.62 7.83
C ILE A 140 -16.14 5.61 6.67
N ALA A 141 -16.17 6.10 5.44
CA ALA A 141 -16.19 5.26 4.24
C ALA A 141 -14.82 4.59 4.05
N SER A 142 -14.85 3.27 4.20
CA SER A 142 -13.80 2.31 3.87
C SER A 142 -13.07 2.65 2.56
N SER A 143 -11.76 2.44 2.53
CA SER A 143 -10.95 2.32 1.31
C SER A 143 -11.75 1.57 0.22
N GLY A 144 -12.31 2.30 -0.74
CA GLY A 144 -13.47 1.82 -1.51
C GLY A 144 -13.20 0.52 -2.27
N GLY A 145 -13.92 -0.54 -1.91
CA GLY A 145 -13.86 -1.91 -2.44
C GLY A 145 -14.90 -2.77 -1.72
N PRO A 146 -15.12 -4.04 -2.13
CA PRO A 146 -16.12 -4.89 -1.51
C PRO A 146 -15.80 -5.14 -0.03
N LYS A 147 -16.82 -5.36 0.81
CA LYS A 147 -16.65 -5.64 2.26
C LYS A 147 -16.27 -7.10 2.53
N THR A 148 -16.66 -8.00 1.65
CA THR A 148 -16.40 -9.44 1.72
C THR A 148 -15.68 -9.91 0.45
N PRO A 149 -15.03 -11.08 0.46
CA PRO A 149 -14.42 -11.62 -0.75
C PRO A 149 -15.48 -11.96 -1.80
N VAL A 150 -15.21 -11.54 -3.04
CA VAL A 150 -16.10 -11.77 -4.18
C VAL A 150 -15.41 -12.71 -5.16
N ILE A 151 -16.12 -13.79 -5.51
CA ILE A 151 -15.64 -14.82 -6.41
C ILE A 151 -16.35 -14.64 -7.76
N PHE A 152 -15.58 -14.67 -8.84
CA PHE A 152 -16.12 -14.68 -10.19
C PHE A 152 -15.94 -16.07 -10.79
N THR A 153 -17.02 -16.68 -11.27
CA THR A 153 -17.01 -18.01 -11.92
C THR A 153 -16.43 -17.94 -13.33
N GLU A 154 -16.33 -19.07 -14.03
CA GLU A 154 -15.90 -19.10 -15.44
C GLU A 154 -16.79 -18.25 -16.35
N ASP A 155 -18.08 -18.19 -16.05
CA ASP A 155 -19.12 -17.42 -16.76
C ASP A 155 -19.20 -15.95 -16.31
N TRP A 156 -18.31 -15.53 -15.39
CA TRP A 156 -18.29 -14.21 -14.74
C TRP A 156 -19.51 -13.92 -13.84
N ASP A 157 -20.21 -14.95 -13.39
CA ASP A 157 -21.22 -14.82 -12.35
C ASP A 157 -20.57 -14.55 -10.99
N LEU A 158 -21.28 -13.82 -10.13
CA LEU A 158 -20.83 -13.40 -8.81
C LEU A 158 -21.25 -14.43 -7.75
N GLU A 159 -20.27 -14.90 -6.98
CA GLU A 159 -20.49 -15.67 -5.76
C GLU A 159 -19.86 -14.93 -4.57
N GLU A 160 -20.65 -14.65 -3.53
CA GLU A 160 -20.10 -14.18 -2.27
C GLU A 160 -19.47 -15.35 -1.51
N ALA A 161 -18.29 -15.15 -0.96
CA ALA A 161 -17.56 -16.18 -0.24
C ALA A 161 -18.15 -16.52 1.15
N ASP A 162 -19.14 -15.75 1.62
CA ASP A 162 -19.77 -15.86 2.96
C ASP A 162 -18.74 -16.00 4.10
N VAL A 163 -17.65 -15.23 4.01
CA VAL A 163 -16.66 -15.10 5.09
C VAL A 163 -16.53 -13.64 5.50
N PRO A 164 -16.62 -13.32 6.81
CA PRO A 164 -16.61 -11.94 7.30
C PRO A 164 -15.22 -11.29 7.16
N THR A 165 -14.16 -12.09 7.12
CA THR A 165 -12.79 -11.66 6.88
C THR A 165 -11.99 -12.79 6.24
N VAL A 166 -10.94 -12.45 5.51
CA VAL A 166 -9.99 -13.43 4.94
C VAL A 166 -9.13 -14.05 6.05
N LEU A 167 -8.73 -13.25 7.04
CA LEU A 167 -7.81 -13.67 8.09
C LEU A 167 -8.44 -14.77 8.96
N GLY A 168 -7.76 -15.91 9.07
CA GLY A 168 -8.24 -17.08 9.80
C GLY A 168 -9.31 -17.90 9.06
N HIS A 169 -9.71 -17.50 7.85
CA HIS A 169 -10.70 -18.19 7.02
C HIS A 169 -10.14 -18.60 5.64
N GLU A 170 -8.81 -18.60 5.48
CA GLU A 170 -8.11 -18.81 4.21
C GLU A 170 -8.45 -20.18 3.60
N GLY A 171 -8.57 -21.22 4.43
CA GLY A 171 -8.96 -22.57 4.01
C GLY A 171 -10.39 -22.64 3.48
N THR A 172 -11.35 -22.03 4.19
CA THR A 172 -12.76 -21.97 3.78
C THR A 172 -12.92 -21.19 2.48
N LEU A 173 -12.28 -20.02 2.40
CA LEU A 173 -12.26 -19.19 1.19
C LEU A 173 -11.66 -19.95 0.01
N ALA A 174 -10.50 -20.59 0.19
CA ALA A 174 -9.87 -21.34 -0.88
C ALA A 174 -10.72 -22.53 -1.36
N ALA A 175 -11.39 -23.24 -0.45
CA ALA A 175 -12.32 -24.31 -0.81
C ALA A 175 -13.51 -23.79 -1.62
N ARG A 176 -14.05 -22.61 -1.26
CA ARG A 176 -15.16 -21.99 -1.99
C ARG A 176 -14.75 -21.44 -3.35
N VAL A 177 -13.56 -20.86 -3.48
CA VAL A 177 -12.98 -20.44 -4.76
C VAL A 177 -12.80 -21.63 -5.71
N GLY A 178 -12.53 -22.82 -5.15
CA GLY A 178 -12.52 -24.07 -5.90
C GLY A 178 -11.61 -24.03 -7.13
N THR A 179 -11.98 -24.78 -8.16
CA THR A 179 -11.35 -24.71 -9.50
C THR A 179 -12.19 -23.92 -10.51
N HIS A 180 -13.47 -23.69 -10.23
CA HIS A 180 -14.41 -22.99 -11.12
C HIS A 180 -14.23 -21.47 -11.12
N ALA A 181 -13.62 -20.89 -10.09
CA ALA A 181 -13.42 -19.44 -10.09
C ALA A 181 -12.37 -19.03 -11.12
N LYS A 182 -12.66 -17.94 -11.82
CA LYS A 182 -11.77 -17.25 -12.74
C LYS A 182 -11.06 -16.09 -12.08
N ALA A 183 -11.73 -15.39 -11.16
CA ALA A 183 -11.12 -14.34 -10.36
C ALA A 183 -11.62 -14.34 -8.91
N LEU A 184 -10.80 -13.77 -8.02
CA LEU A 184 -11.12 -13.53 -6.62
C LEU A 184 -10.75 -12.09 -6.27
N VAL A 185 -11.74 -11.28 -5.89
CA VAL A 185 -11.52 -9.94 -5.36
C VAL A 185 -11.43 -10.01 -3.84
N LEU A 186 -10.33 -9.52 -3.29
CA LEU A 186 -10.06 -9.54 -1.85
C LEU A 186 -10.34 -8.17 -1.21
N PRO A 187 -11.16 -8.11 -0.15
CA PRO A 187 -11.38 -6.89 0.62
C PRO A 187 -10.19 -6.57 1.55
N GLY A 188 -9.38 -7.59 1.85
CA GLY A 188 -8.31 -7.60 2.84
C GLY A 188 -6.92 -7.75 2.23
N ALA A 189 -5.98 -8.22 3.05
CA ALA A 189 -4.62 -8.47 2.61
C ALA A 189 -4.50 -9.81 1.85
N LEU A 190 -3.63 -9.83 0.85
CA LEU A 190 -3.13 -11.04 0.21
C LEU A 190 -1.90 -11.53 0.97
N THR A 191 -1.98 -12.73 1.55
CA THR A 191 -0.93 -13.33 2.38
C THR A 191 -0.39 -14.62 1.76
N ASP A 192 0.79 -15.06 2.21
CA ASP A 192 1.37 -16.34 1.80
C ASP A 192 0.44 -17.52 2.13
N GLU A 193 -0.17 -17.52 3.32
CA GLU A 193 -1.13 -18.55 3.73
C GLU A 193 -2.28 -18.67 2.72
N LEU A 194 -2.88 -17.56 2.29
CA LEU A 194 -3.96 -17.59 1.31
C LEU A 194 -3.47 -18.11 -0.06
N LEU A 195 -2.29 -17.64 -0.52
CA LEU A 195 -1.69 -18.12 -1.76
C LEU A 195 -1.44 -19.63 -1.73
N GLU A 196 -0.99 -20.16 -0.59
CA GLU A 196 -0.75 -21.58 -0.37
C GLU A 196 -2.05 -22.39 -0.35
N ARG A 197 -3.10 -21.91 0.33
CA ARG A 197 -4.41 -22.58 0.36
C ARG A 197 -5.05 -22.64 -1.02
N LEU A 198 -5.05 -21.53 -1.76
CA LEU A 198 -5.56 -21.48 -3.14
C LEU A 198 -4.76 -22.41 -4.06
N SER A 199 -3.44 -22.39 -3.91
CA SER A 199 -2.50 -23.28 -4.61
C SER A 199 -2.73 -24.76 -4.32
N ALA A 200 -3.14 -25.12 -3.10
CA ALA A 200 -3.41 -26.48 -2.69
C ALA A 200 -4.75 -27.01 -3.26
N VAL A 201 -5.77 -26.15 -3.32
CA VAL A 201 -7.05 -26.48 -3.96
C VAL A 201 -6.87 -26.65 -5.48
N ARG A 202 -6.07 -25.80 -6.12
CA ARG A 202 -5.84 -25.78 -7.57
C ARG A 202 -4.60 -26.58 -8.00
N ARG A 203 -4.53 -27.86 -7.65
CA ARG A 203 -3.30 -28.71 -7.70
C ARG A 203 -2.49 -28.72 -9.01
N ARG A 204 -3.11 -28.59 -10.19
CA ARG A 204 -2.40 -28.67 -11.49
C ARG A 204 -1.89 -27.31 -11.98
N LYS A 205 -2.78 -26.49 -12.52
CA LYS A 205 -2.48 -25.13 -13.01
C LYS A 205 -3.53 -24.17 -12.49
N LEU A 206 -3.12 -22.93 -12.24
CA LEU A 206 -4.04 -21.87 -11.88
C LEU A 206 -4.79 -21.33 -13.11
N GLY A 207 -4.30 -21.61 -14.32
CA GLY A 207 -5.07 -21.43 -15.56
C GLY A 207 -5.44 -19.98 -15.88
N GLY A 208 -4.66 -19.00 -15.39
CA GLY A 208 -4.99 -17.59 -15.52
C GLY A 208 -5.93 -17.07 -14.42
N PHE A 209 -6.18 -17.85 -13.36
CA PHE A 209 -6.89 -17.39 -12.17
C PHE A 209 -6.27 -16.12 -11.60
N GLU A 210 -7.09 -15.09 -11.46
CA GLU A 210 -6.68 -13.75 -11.06
C GLU A 210 -7.10 -13.46 -9.62
N ILE A 211 -6.16 -13.03 -8.78
CA ILE A 211 -6.46 -12.42 -7.49
C ILE A 211 -6.37 -10.90 -7.68
N VAL A 212 -7.46 -10.22 -7.40
CA VAL A 212 -7.55 -8.76 -7.47
C VAL A 212 -7.61 -8.22 -6.05
N VAL A 213 -6.65 -7.38 -5.68
CA VAL A 213 -6.68 -6.65 -4.40
C VAL A 213 -7.02 -5.19 -4.62
N GLN A 214 -7.34 -4.47 -3.55
CA GLN A 214 -7.70 -3.05 -3.64
C GLN A 214 -6.59 -2.20 -4.29
N ASP A 215 -5.38 -2.33 -3.77
CA ASP A 215 -4.20 -1.56 -4.13
C ASP A 215 -2.94 -2.29 -3.64
N PRO A 216 -1.72 -1.86 -4.03
CA PRO A 216 -0.50 -2.55 -3.65
C PRO A 216 -0.24 -2.65 -2.14
N THR A 217 -0.81 -1.76 -1.32
CA THR A 217 -0.65 -1.82 0.16
C THR A 217 -1.28 -3.05 0.78
N ARG A 218 -2.15 -3.75 0.03
CA ARG A 218 -2.82 -4.97 0.47
C ARG A 218 -2.02 -6.24 0.17
N VAL A 219 -0.89 -6.15 -0.53
CA VAL A 219 -0.06 -7.33 -0.82
C VAL A 219 0.97 -7.50 0.29
N LEU A 220 0.73 -8.48 1.16
CA LEU A 220 1.63 -8.84 2.27
C LEU A 220 2.33 -10.20 2.03
N ALA A 221 2.11 -10.80 0.86
CA ALA A 221 2.78 -12.02 0.44
C ALA A 221 4.28 -11.79 0.22
N SER A 222 5.09 -12.80 0.54
CA SER A 222 6.53 -12.75 0.28
C SER A 222 6.84 -12.96 -1.21
N ALA A 223 8.06 -12.59 -1.62
CA ALA A 223 8.56 -12.89 -2.96
C ALA A 223 8.42 -14.38 -3.30
N VAL A 224 8.75 -15.25 -2.35
CA VAL A 224 8.67 -16.70 -2.52
C VAL A 224 7.22 -17.15 -2.78
N GLY A 225 6.26 -16.66 -1.98
CA GLY A 225 4.85 -17.00 -2.14
C GLY A 225 4.27 -16.46 -3.44
N LEU A 226 4.48 -15.17 -3.72
CA LEU A 226 3.95 -14.50 -4.91
C LEU A 226 4.51 -15.10 -6.20
N HIS A 227 5.83 -15.26 -6.30
CA HIS A 227 6.47 -15.85 -7.49
C HIS A 227 6.10 -17.33 -7.66
N ARG A 228 5.90 -18.09 -6.57
CA ARG A 228 5.40 -19.48 -6.66
C ARG A 228 4.00 -19.51 -7.26
N PHE A 229 3.11 -18.62 -6.81
CA PHE A 229 1.75 -18.51 -7.33
C PHE A 229 1.75 -18.11 -8.82
N GLN A 230 2.50 -17.07 -9.19
CA GLN A 230 2.60 -16.60 -10.58
C GLN A 230 3.22 -17.65 -11.51
N ARG A 231 4.27 -18.35 -11.10
CA ARG A 231 4.88 -19.46 -11.89
C ARG A 231 3.91 -20.60 -12.18
N ARG A 232 2.87 -20.78 -11.36
CA ARG A 232 1.79 -21.75 -11.60
C ARG A 232 0.66 -21.22 -12.51
N GLY A 233 0.85 -20.01 -13.06
CA GLY A 233 -0.08 -19.35 -13.97
C GLY A 233 -1.14 -18.51 -13.26
N GLY A 234 -0.95 -18.19 -11.97
CA GLY A 234 -1.80 -17.25 -11.26
C GLY A 234 -1.47 -15.82 -11.64
N LYS A 235 -2.47 -14.94 -11.61
CA LYS A 235 -2.30 -13.50 -11.84
C LYS A 235 -2.64 -12.76 -10.56
N VAL A 236 -1.90 -11.69 -10.27
CA VAL A 236 -2.24 -10.75 -9.21
C VAL A 236 -2.32 -9.37 -9.84
N SER A 237 -3.40 -8.66 -9.56
CA SER A 237 -3.66 -7.31 -10.06
C SER A 237 -4.32 -6.47 -8.98
N VAL A 238 -4.42 -5.17 -9.23
CA VAL A 238 -5.02 -4.22 -8.29
C VAL A 238 -6.25 -3.54 -8.91
N LEU A 239 -7.16 -3.06 -8.07
CA LEU A 239 -8.26 -2.19 -8.53
C LEU A 239 -7.75 -0.77 -8.78
N LYS A 240 -6.89 -0.28 -7.88
CA LYS A 240 -6.29 1.06 -7.94
C LYS A 240 -4.76 0.94 -7.91
N PRO A 241 -4.07 1.15 -9.04
CA PRO A 241 -2.62 1.26 -9.03
C PRO A 241 -2.19 2.58 -8.38
N VAL A 242 -0.91 2.65 -8.00
CA VAL A 242 -0.29 3.88 -7.49
C VAL A 242 0.94 4.22 -8.32
N HIS A 243 1.21 5.51 -8.48
CA HIS A 243 2.34 5.97 -9.25
C HIS A 243 3.63 5.90 -8.43
N MET A 244 4.60 5.09 -8.87
CA MET A 244 5.94 5.07 -8.31
C MET A 244 6.79 6.18 -8.91
N ALA A 245 7.12 7.20 -8.12
CA ALA A 245 7.83 8.39 -8.59
C ALA A 245 9.36 8.21 -8.59
N ALA A 246 9.90 7.58 -7.55
CA ALA A 246 11.35 7.40 -7.39
C ALA A 246 11.68 6.32 -6.33
N VAL A 247 12.96 5.96 -6.27
CA VAL A 247 13.58 5.26 -5.14
C VAL A 247 14.60 6.20 -4.50
N THR A 248 14.63 6.26 -3.17
CA THR A 248 15.69 6.94 -2.42
C THR A 248 16.50 5.92 -1.63
N LEU A 249 17.83 6.04 -1.70
CA LEU A 249 18.78 5.18 -1.03
C LEU A 249 19.37 5.91 0.18
N ASN A 250 19.51 5.18 1.28
CA ASN A 250 20.32 5.60 2.42
C ASN A 250 21.40 4.55 2.72
N PRO A 251 22.68 4.82 2.43
CA PRO A 251 23.78 3.87 2.68
C PRO A 251 24.13 3.77 4.16
N TYR A 252 23.63 4.66 5.02
CA TYR A 252 23.81 4.60 6.45
C TYR A 252 22.93 3.51 7.08
N SER A 253 23.50 2.76 8.03
CA SER A 253 22.77 1.82 8.88
C SER A 253 23.00 2.17 10.35
N PRO A 254 21.94 2.20 11.18
CA PRO A 254 22.08 2.37 12.62
C PRO A 254 22.46 1.05 13.33
N TYR A 255 22.48 -0.08 12.63
CA TYR A 255 22.59 -1.43 13.23
C TYR A 255 23.86 -2.19 12.83
N TRP A 256 24.44 -1.90 11.67
CA TRP A 256 25.63 -2.57 11.13
C TRP A 256 26.42 -1.61 10.22
N PRO A 257 27.61 -1.98 9.70
CA PRO A 257 28.34 -1.11 8.78
C PRO A 257 27.50 -0.70 7.58
N GLY A 258 27.58 0.59 7.21
CA GLY A 258 26.91 1.11 6.02
C GLY A 258 27.49 0.55 4.72
N PHE A 259 26.85 0.89 3.61
CA PHE A 259 27.33 0.54 2.27
C PHE A 259 28.24 1.62 1.69
N ASP A 260 29.05 1.24 0.70
CA ASP A 260 29.64 2.22 -0.21
C ASP A 260 28.51 2.90 -1.00
N ALA A 261 28.38 4.22 -0.83
CA ALA A 261 27.27 4.97 -1.39
C ALA A 261 27.31 5.04 -2.93
N GLN A 262 28.51 5.03 -3.51
CA GLN A 262 28.70 5.08 -4.96
C GLN A 262 28.27 3.76 -5.59
N GLU A 263 28.81 2.64 -5.08
CA GLU A 263 28.45 1.29 -5.52
C GLU A 263 26.95 1.04 -5.38
N PHE A 264 26.38 1.41 -4.22
CA PHE A 264 24.97 1.20 -3.96
C PHE A 264 24.09 1.99 -4.95
N LEU A 265 24.42 3.25 -5.22
CA LEU A 265 23.69 4.09 -6.17
C LEU A 265 23.78 3.55 -7.61
N GLU A 266 24.97 3.18 -8.08
CA GLU A 266 25.17 2.67 -9.44
C GLU A 266 24.38 1.38 -9.68
N ARG A 267 24.51 0.41 -8.76
CA ARG A 267 23.84 -0.88 -8.87
C ARG A 267 22.32 -0.76 -8.75
N ALA A 268 21.83 0.13 -7.89
CA ALA A 268 20.40 0.39 -7.76
C ALA A 268 19.84 1.11 -9.00
N ALA A 269 20.53 2.12 -9.53
CA ALA A 269 20.11 2.85 -10.72
C ALA A 269 20.02 1.93 -11.95
N GLU A 270 21.02 1.06 -12.15
CA GLU A 270 20.99 0.04 -13.20
C GLU A 270 19.81 -0.92 -13.01
N ARG A 271 19.63 -1.45 -11.79
CA ARG A 271 18.61 -2.48 -11.51
C ARG A 271 17.17 -1.95 -11.57
N PHE A 272 16.94 -0.69 -11.21
CA PHE A 272 15.60 -0.12 -11.08
C PHE A 272 15.18 0.78 -12.25
N ALA A 273 16.02 0.89 -13.28
CA ALA A 273 15.69 1.61 -14.51
C ALA A 273 14.33 1.17 -15.10
N PRO A 274 13.54 2.11 -15.67
CA PRO A 274 13.83 3.54 -15.86
C PRO A 274 13.45 4.43 -14.66
N LEU A 275 13.14 3.85 -13.48
CA LEU A 275 12.71 4.63 -12.31
C LEU A 275 13.87 5.48 -11.77
N PRO A 276 13.68 6.78 -11.49
CA PRO A 276 14.73 7.60 -10.89
C PRO A 276 15.19 7.08 -9.53
N VAL A 277 16.50 6.99 -9.32
CA VAL A 277 17.12 6.60 -8.05
C VAL A 277 17.98 7.75 -7.53
N TYR A 278 17.78 8.11 -6.26
CA TYR A 278 18.53 9.18 -5.59
C TYR A 278 19.20 8.63 -4.34
N ASP A 279 20.45 8.99 -4.09
CA ASP A 279 21.11 8.74 -2.81
C ASP A 279 21.01 9.99 -1.92
N VAL A 280 20.46 9.84 -0.72
CA VAL A 280 20.19 10.98 0.19
C VAL A 280 21.43 11.47 0.92
N VAL A 281 22.52 10.68 0.94
CA VAL A 281 23.80 11.04 1.57
C VAL A 281 24.72 11.72 0.55
N LEU A 282 24.81 11.18 -0.67
CA LEU A 282 25.53 11.82 -1.78
C LEU A 282 24.79 13.05 -2.32
N GLY A 283 23.48 13.15 -2.10
CA GLY A 283 22.66 14.28 -2.53
C GLY A 283 22.50 14.37 -4.06
N ARG A 284 22.53 13.24 -4.77
CA ARG A 284 22.46 13.21 -6.24
C ARG A 284 21.67 12.02 -6.78
N LYS A 285 21.35 12.11 -8.07
CA LYS A 285 20.71 11.06 -8.87
C LYS A 285 21.76 10.10 -9.46
N GLY A 286 21.41 8.82 -9.55
CA GLY A 286 22.15 7.78 -10.27
C GLY A 286 21.83 7.72 -11.76
#